data_AF-A0A5F1ZPS1-F1
#
_entry.id   AF-A0A5F1ZPS1-F1
#
_cell.length_a   1.000
_cell.length_b   1.000
_cell.length_c   1.000
_cell.angle_alpha   90.00
_cell.angle_beta   90.00
_cell.angle_gamma   90.00
#
_symmetry.space_group_name_H-M   'P 1'
#
loop_
_entity.id
_entity.type
_entity.pdbx_description
1 polymer ?
#
loop_
_entity_poly.entity_id
_entity_poly.type
_entity_poly.pdbx_seq_one_letter_code
_entity_poly.pdbx_strand_id
1 'polypeptide(L)'
;MKRGFFLSIIGFVLLIVIVWLTIRFWPKPSDTIYEYYRKEKWEKVIGAVKKLDVPTPEDLFYASYSLVRLNSELISKEPEDRVRIVNRFKKEYGISAGKSTESSGEFPVFEDPFLTQLRAGGYWRQKAVLSRLDLAGEWEDDISFLKDLKEFIRVNPITLGSSYSSVLKKILKRDTKLSDVERDRLSELLGFLSTREDSPFLASRFKNTGENTNVRSGPGTENPGKTRLKKGILLYALDKDPRSETVQGRKGNWIQVYIPELQISGWIFSHFLEEDPFATTKAEQMLAEFSQSERSQAWDFAFWTEDKIPPGFHGEYIPTEKLALDGDYGIVLYRSQNGKYKELCRIVEEPFRSLEFLAASLSGEETVPIFRLYSGRPGDWKPAYQIDLDRESVSINRNKYITGISSGKGRYLLGISSVGAPTASLMVGEKTVLQGIQPEVEFTPEEGNLFKLCLLQPDKKSGSNAAAFRFKFLF
;
A
#
# COMPACT_ATOMS: atom_id res chain seq x y z
N MET A 1 -39.00 -41.94 -32.51
CA MET A 1 -37.61 -41.74 -32.04
C MET A 1 -37.08 -40.30 -32.13
N LYS A 2 -37.65 -39.37 -32.93
CA LYS A 2 -37.08 -38.01 -33.09
C LYS A 2 -37.30 -37.04 -31.91
N ARG A 3 -38.40 -37.12 -31.14
CA ARG A 3 -38.67 -36.20 -30.02
C ARG A 3 -37.75 -36.39 -28.80
N GLY A 4 -37.36 -37.63 -28.49
CA GLY A 4 -36.43 -37.91 -27.36
C GLY A 4 -35.00 -37.43 -27.61
N PHE A 5 -34.55 -37.47 -28.87
CA PHE A 5 -33.23 -36.99 -29.27
C PHE A 5 -33.12 -35.46 -29.18
N PHE A 6 -34.15 -34.72 -29.61
CA PHE A 6 -34.19 -33.26 -29.47
C PHE A 6 -34.25 -32.80 -28.01
N LEU A 7 -35.01 -33.49 -27.15
CA LEU A 7 -35.05 -33.21 -25.70
C LEU A 7 -33.70 -33.50 -25.01
N SER A 8 -32.99 -34.55 -25.44
CA SER A 8 -31.64 -34.87 -24.96
C SER A 8 -30.61 -33.81 -25.37
N ILE A 9 -30.65 -33.30 -26.61
CA ILE A 9 -29.76 -32.24 -27.07
C ILE A 9 -30.03 -30.93 -26.32
N ILE A 10 -31.31 -30.56 -26.16
CA ILE A 10 -31.68 -29.35 -25.39
C ILE A 10 -31.20 -29.49 -23.95
N GLY A 11 -31.42 -30.63 -23.30
CA GLY A 11 -30.93 -30.89 -21.95
C GLY A 11 -29.40 -30.81 -21.83
N PHE A 12 -28.67 -31.32 -22.81
CA PHE A 12 -27.21 -31.26 -22.84
C PHE A 12 -26.68 -29.84 -23.04
N VAL A 13 -27.29 -29.06 -23.93
CA VAL A 13 -26.96 -27.64 -24.13
C VAL A 13 -27.28 -26.83 -22.87
N LEU A 14 -28.41 -27.10 -22.21
CA LEU A 14 -28.77 -26.44 -20.94
C LEU A 14 -27.78 -26.78 -19.83
N LEU A 15 -27.31 -28.02 -19.76
CA LEU A 15 -26.29 -28.44 -18.79
C LEU A 15 -24.94 -27.77 -19.06
N ILE A 16 -24.52 -27.66 -20.32
CA ILE A 16 -23.31 -26.90 -20.69
C ILE A 16 -23.46 -25.43 -20.33
N VAL A 17 -24.61 -24.80 -20.60
CA VAL A 17 -24.86 -23.41 -20.23
C VAL A 17 -24.85 -23.23 -18.71
N ILE A 18 -25.45 -24.15 -17.95
CA ILE A 18 -25.42 -24.11 -16.48
C ILE A 18 -23.99 -24.27 -15.97
N VAL A 19 -23.22 -25.24 -16.47
CA VAL A 19 -21.81 -25.44 -16.09
C VAL A 19 -20.96 -24.23 -16.47
N TRP A 20 -21.21 -23.63 -17.63
CA TRP A 20 -20.51 -22.43 -18.06
C TRP A 20 -20.85 -21.22 -17.20
N LEU A 21 -22.14 -21.03 -16.87
CA LEU A 21 -22.59 -19.97 -15.96
C LEU A 21 -22.03 -20.18 -14.55
N THR A 22 -22.04 -21.40 -14.02
CA THR A 22 -21.48 -21.68 -12.69
C THR A 22 -19.98 -21.44 -12.67
N ILE A 23 -19.20 -21.88 -13.67
CA ILE A 23 -17.75 -21.60 -13.74
C ILE A 23 -17.48 -20.10 -13.89
N ARG A 24 -18.26 -19.40 -14.71
CA ARG A 24 -18.07 -17.97 -14.99
C ARG A 24 -18.38 -17.08 -13.79
N PHE A 25 -19.38 -17.45 -12.97
CA PHE A 25 -19.82 -16.68 -11.81
C PHE A 25 -19.37 -17.30 -10.47
N TRP A 26 -18.55 -18.35 -10.47
CA TRP A 26 -18.00 -18.90 -9.23
C TRP A 26 -17.02 -17.87 -8.64
N PRO A 27 -17.14 -17.50 -7.35
CA PRO A 27 -16.20 -16.57 -6.73
C PRO A 27 -14.79 -17.15 -6.81
N LYS A 28 -13.81 -16.33 -7.16
CA LYS A 28 -12.43 -16.81 -7.13
C LYS A 28 -12.00 -17.03 -5.68
N PRO A 29 -11.02 -17.92 -5.44
CA PRO A 29 -10.54 -18.19 -4.09
C PRO A 29 -10.11 -16.92 -3.33
N SER A 30 -9.38 -16.01 -3.99
CA SER A 30 -8.95 -14.72 -3.39
C SER A 30 -10.13 -13.78 -3.08
N ASP A 31 -11.18 -13.76 -3.92
CA ASP A 31 -12.40 -12.98 -3.61
C ASP A 31 -13.07 -13.51 -2.35
N THR A 32 -13.08 -14.83 -2.18
CA THR A 32 -13.64 -15.49 -0.99
C THR A 32 -12.78 -15.21 0.26
N ILE A 33 -11.46 -15.20 0.13
CA ILE A 33 -10.52 -14.86 1.20
C ILE A 33 -10.77 -13.44 1.69
N TYR A 34 -10.85 -12.46 0.78
CA TYR A 34 -11.18 -11.10 1.19
C TYR A 34 -12.58 -10.99 1.79
N GLU A 35 -13.59 -11.68 1.25
CA GLU A 35 -14.93 -11.67 1.83
C GLU A 35 -14.94 -12.19 3.27
N TYR A 36 -14.12 -13.20 3.58
CA TYR A 36 -13.93 -13.66 4.94
C TYR A 36 -13.18 -12.63 5.79
N TYR A 37 -12.13 -12.02 5.26
CA TYR A 37 -11.38 -10.95 5.91
C TYR A 37 -12.27 -9.76 6.27
N ARG A 38 -13.03 -9.23 5.30
CA ARG A 38 -13.96 -8.11 5.49
C ARG A 38 -15.08 -8.42 6.48
N LYS A 39 -15.50 -9.69 6.58
CA LYS A 39 -16.50 -10.16 7.54
C LYS A 39 -15.91 -10.62 8.87
N GLU A 40 -14.63 -10.34 9.11
CA GLU A 40 -13.91 -10.67 10.34
C GLU A 40 -13.90 -12.17 10.68
N LYS A 41 -13.97 -13.03 9.64
CA LYS A 41 -13.94 -14.49 9.80
C LYS A 41 -12.51 -15.00 9.75
N TRP A 42 -11.69 -14.58 10.72
CA TRP A 42 -10.24 -14.76 10.73
C TRP A 42 -9.78 -16.19 10.51
N GLU A 43 -10.34 -17.18 11.24
CA GLU A 43 -9.95 -18.58 11.05
C GLU A 43 -10.26 -19.09 9.63
N LYS A 44 -11.34 -18.61 8.99
CA LYS A 44 -11.69 -18.99 7.62
C LYS A 44 -10.72 -18.41 6.60
N VAL A 45 -10.17 -17.21 6.85
CA VAL A 45 -9.10 -16.63 6.04
C VAL A 45 -7.89 -17.55 6.07
N ILE A 46 -7.42 -17.92 7.26
CA ILE A 46 -6.26 -18.83 7.44
C ILE A 46 -6.48 -20.15 6.72
N GLY A 47 -7.64 -20.77 6.93
CA GLY A 47 -7.99 -22.03 6.31
C GLY A 47 -8.09 -21.97 4.78
N ALA A 48 -8.53 -20.84 4.23
CA ALA A 48 -8.61 -20.65 2.78
C ALA A 48 -7.23 -20.43 2.16
N VAL A 49 -6.39 -19.58 2.76
CA VAL A 49 -5.04 -19.29 2.26
C VAL A 49 -4.14 -20.53 2.31
N LYS A 50 -4.21 -21.33 3.39
CA LYS A 50 -3.46 -22.60 3.51
C LYS A 50 -3.82 -23.65 2.46
N LYS A 51 -4.98 -23.54 1.80
CA LYS A 51 -5.42 -24.46 0.74
C LYS A 51 -4.95 -24.03 -0.65
N LEU A 52 -4.36 -22.84 -0.79
CA LEU A 52 -3.80 -22.37 -2.05
C LEU A 52 -2.40 -22.94 -2.26
N ASP A 53 -2.14 -23.46 -3.45
CA ASP A 53 -0.81 -23.90 -3.84
C ASP A 53 0.15 -22.71 -3.97
N VAL A 54 -0.35 -21.58 -4.48
CA VAL A 54 0.40 -20.33 -4.68
C VAL A 54 -0.45 -19.15 -4.22
N PRO A 55 -0.45 -18.81 -2.92
CA PRO A 55 -1.18 -17.65 -2.41
C PRO A 55 -0.55 -16.36 -2.93
N THR A 56 -1.39 -15.36 -3.22
CA THR A 56 -0.88 -14.02 -3.61
C THR A 56 -0.30 -13.28 -2.40
N PRO A 57 0.54 -12.24 -2.61
CA PRO A 57 1.02 -11.39 -1.51
C PRO A 57 -0.11 -10.76 -0.68
N GLU A 58 -1.23 -10.45 -1.32
CA GLU A 58 -2.43 -9.92 -0.65
C GLU A 58 -3.11 -11.00 0.21
N ASP A 59 -3.27 -12.23 -0.30
CA ASP A 59 -3.80 -13.35 0.47
C ASP A 59 -2.95 -13.63 1.72
N LEU A 60 -1.62 -13.60 1.57
CA LEU A 60 -0.67 -13.75 2.66
C LEU A 60 -0.77 -12.61 3.70
N PHE A 61 -0.97 -11.37 3.26
CA PHE A 61 -1.25 -10.24 4.15
C PHE A 61 -2.54 -10.47 4.95
N TYR A 62 -3.64 -10.86 4.29
CA TYR A 62 -4.90 -11.12 4.99
C TYR A 62 -4.77 -12.24 6.01
N ALA A 63 -4.01 -13.29 5.71
CA ALA A 63 -3.73 -14.36 6.66
C ALA A 63 -2.86 -13.89 7.85
N SER A 64 -1.79 -13.14 7.58
CA SER A 64 -0.95 -12.54 8.62
C SER A 64 -1.75 -11.63 9.56
N TYR A 65 -2.56 -10.72 8.99
CA TYR A 65 -3.45 -9.86 9.76
C TYR A 65 -4.46 -10.64 10.61
N SER A 66 -5.08 -11.66 10.01
CA SER A 66 -6.06 -12.52 10.69
C SER A 66 -5.45 -13.26 11.87
N LEU A 67 -4.19 -13.71 11.77
CA LEU A 67 -3.48 -14.32 12.90
C LEU A 67 -3.26 -13.34 14.04
N VAL A 68 -2.86 -12.11 13.74
CA VAL A 68 -2.65 -11.07 14.77
C VAL A 68 -3.96 -10.73 15.47
N ARG A 69 -5.07 -10.68 14.73
CA ARG A 69 -6.42 -10.51 15.31
C ARG A 69 -6.80 -11.67 16.21
N LEU A 70 -6.58 -12.92 15.77
CA LEU A 70 -6.83 -14.10 16.60
C LEU A 70 -5.96 -14.10 17.87
N ASN A 71 -4.71 -13.63 17.79
CA ASN A 71 -3.86 -13.46 18.97
C ASN A 71 -4.43 -12.42 19.95
N SER A 72 -4.89 -11.28 19.43
CA SER A 72 -5.56 -10.26 20.26
C SER A 72 -6.83 -10.80 20.93
N GLU A 73 -7.63 -11.60 20.21
CA GLU A 73 -8.81 -12.25 20.77
C GLU A 73 -8.45 -13.32 21.82
N LEU A 74 -7.34 -14.04 21.62
CA LEU A 74 -6.85 -15.08 22.53
C LEU A 74 -6.48 -14.52 23.90
N ILE A 75 -5.94 -13.29 23.96
CA ILE A 75 -5.60 -12.60 25.21
C ILE A 75 -6.85 -12.40 26.09
N SER A 76 -8.01 -12.17 25.48
CA SER A 76 -9.26 -11.99 26.24
C SER A 76 -9.85 -13.29 26.82
N LYS A 77 -9.25 -14.46 26.55
CA LYS A 77 -9.78 -15.77 26.99
C LYS A 77 -9.16 -16.24 28.30
N GLU A 78 -9.86 -17.13 28.99
CA GLU A 78 -9.34 -17.82 30.18
C GLU A 78 -8.15 -18.73 29.84
N PRO A 79 -7.18 -18.92 30.75
CA PRO A 79 -5.96 -19.70 30.48
C PRO A 79 -6.20 -21.11 29.92
N GLU A 80 -7.18 -21.85 30.45
CA GLU A 80 -7.52 -23.20 29.99
C GLU A 80 -8.07 -23.19 28.56
N ASP A 81 -8.87 -22.17 28.22
CA ASP A 81 -9.42 -21.99 26.89
C ASP A 81 -8.33 -21.59 25.90
N ARG A 82 -7.35 -20.76 26.31
CA ARG A 82 -6.20 -20.40 25.46
C ARG A 82 -5.46 -21.64 25.00
N VAL A 83 -5.13 -22.54 25.93
CA VAL A 83 -4.42 -23.80 25.63
C VAL A 83 -5.24 -24.70 24.69
N ARG A 84 -6.56 -24.81 24.94
CA ARG A 84 -7.47 -25.60 24.10
C ARG A 84 -7.55 -25.07 22.68
N ILE A 85 -7.71 -23.75 22.54
CA ILE A 85 -7.79 -23.06 21.24
C ILE A 85 -6.48 -23.25 20.47
N VAL A 86 -5.33 -23.07 21.11
CA VAL A 86 -4.02 -23.24 20.48
C VAL A 86 -3.81 -24.67 19.99
N ASN A 87 -4.15 -25.67 20.79
CA ASN A 87 -4.03 -27.08 20.41
C ASN A 87 -4.97 -27.45 19.24
N ARG A 88 -6.21 -26.94 19.23
CA ARG A 88 -7.12 -27.09 18.09
C ARG A 88 -6.52 -26.48 16.83
N PHE A 89 -6.05 -25.24 16.93
CA PHE A 89 -5.55 -24.48 15.80
C PHE A 89 -4.29 -25.12 15.19
N LYS A 90 -3.39 -25.63 16.03
CA LYS A 90 -2.23 -26.41 15.58
C LYS A 90 -2.65 -27.68 14.84
N LYS A 91 -3.65 -28.41 15.35
CA LYS A 91 -4.16 -29.63 14.70
C LYS A 91 -4.82 -29.35 13.36
N GLU A 92 -5.57 -28.26 13.24
CA GLU A 92 -6.38 -27.95 12.06
C GLU A 92 -5.57 -27.25 10.95
N TYR A 93 -4.67 -26.34 11.32
CA TYR A 93 -3.96 -25.47 10.35
C TYR A 93 -2.44 -25.69 10.32
N GLY A 94 -1.90 -26.52 11.22
CA GLY A 94 -0.46 -26.76 11.34
C GLY A 94 0.33 -25.53 11.80
N ILE A 95 -0.32 -24.60 12.51
CA ILE A 95 0.31 -23.37 13.00
C ILE A 95 0.66 -23.56 14.48
N SER A 96 1.94 -23.40 14.79
CA SER A 96 2.47 -23.50 16.15
C SER A 96 2.18 -22.22 16.94
N ALA A 97 2.36 -22.29 18.26
CA ALA A 97 2.32 -21.13 19.14
C ALA A 97 3.66 -20.95 19.84
N GLY A 98 4.13 -19.71 19.88
CA GLY A 98 5.21 -19.24 20.73
C GLY A 98 4.67 -18.74 22.08
N LYS A 99 5.51 -17.99 22.79
CA LYS A 99 5.17 -17.37 24.07
C LYS A 99 5.27 -15.86 23.96
N SER A 100 4.33 -15.14 24.56
CA SER A 100 4.42 -13.70 24.80
C SER A 100 4.23 -13.40 26.29
N THR A 101 4.59 -12.20 26.72
CA THR A 101 4.54 -11.78 28.13
C THR A 101 3.69 -10.53 28.27
N GLU A 102 2.68 -10.58 29.15
CA GLU A 102 1.92 -9.41 29.60
C GLU A 102 2.23 -9.14 31.08
N SER A 103 1.74 -8.02 31.61
CA SER A 103 1.70 -7.76 33.07
C SER A 103 1.02 -8.88 33.87
N SER A 104 0.18 -9.71 33.24
CA SER A 104 -0.53 -10.85 33.86
C SER A 104 0.25 -12.19 33.82
N GLY A 105 1.36 -12.27 33.06
CA GLY A 105 2.18 -13.49 32.91
C GLY A 105 2.44 -13.91 31.46
N GLU A 106 3.09 -15.05 31.27
CA GLU A 106 3.31 -15.65 29.94
C GLU A 106 2.02 -16.25 29.37
N PHE A 107 1.75 -16.03 28.09
CA PHE A 107 0.61 -16.63 27.38
C PHE A 107 1.00 -17.08 25.97
N PRO A 108 0.29 -18.09 25.40
CA PRO A 108 0.61 -18.59 24.07
C PRO A 108 0.12 -17.62 22.99
N VAL A 109 0.89 -17.48 21.92
CA VAL A 109 0.60 -16.62 20.76
C VAL A 109 0.90 -17.40 19.49
N PHE A 110 -0.02 -17.42 18.52
CA PHE A 110 0.18 -18.05 17.22
C PHE A 110 1.38 -17.44 16.50
N GLU A 111 2.29 -18.30 16.05
CA GLU A 111 3.37 -17.89 15.15
C GLU A 111 2.79 -17.49 13.79
N ASP A 112 3.40 -16.51 13.12
CA ASP A 112 2.97 -16.03 11.82
C ASP A 112 3.86 -16.55 10.69
N PRO A 113 3.53 -17.70 10.08
CA PRO A 113 4.27 -18.23 8.94
C PRO A 113 3.96 -17.50 7.63
N PHE A 114 2.96 -16.63 7.58
CA PHE A 114 2.58 -15.91 6.37
C PHE A 114 3.45 -14.67 6.18
N LEU A 115 3.80 -13.99 7.28
CA LEU A 115 4.69 -12.83 7.26
C LEU A 115 6.05 -13.17 6.62
N THR A 116 6.62 -14.33 6.89
CA THR A 116 7.93 -14.74 6.34
C THR A 116 7.89 -15.05 4.84
N GLN A 117 6.72 -15.34 4.27
CA GLN A 117 6.51 -15.57 2.84
C GLN A 117 6.37 -14.25 2.06
N LEU A 118 6.04 -13.15 2.74
CA LEU A 118 5.99 -11.82 2.13
C LEU A 118 7.41 -11.29 1.86
N ARG A 119 7.61 -10.74 0.65
CA ARG A 119 8.90 -10.18 0.22
C ARG A 119 9.37 -9.08 1.17
N ALA A 120 10.62 -9.18 1.64
CA ALA A 120 11.28 -8.13 2.40
C ALA A 120 11.18 -6.78 1.66
N GLY A 121 10.72 -5.74 2.34
CA GLY A 121 10.51 -4.41 1.76
C GLY A 121 9.36 -4.29 0.75
N GLY A 122 8.60 -5.34 0.45
CA GLY A 122 7.39 -5.25 -0.38
C GLY A 122 6.22 -4.61 0.39
N TYR A 123 5.29 -3.95 -0.31
CA TYR A 123 4.19 -3.19 0.29
C TYR A 123 3.36 -4.02 1.29
N TRP A 124 2.96 -5.23 0.89
CA TRP A 124 2.14 -6.11 1.72
C TRP A 124 2.83 -6.55 3.01
N ARG A 125 4.16 -6.72 2.98
CA ARG A 125 4.96 -6.99 4.18
C ARG A 125 4.99 -5.78 5.11
N GLN A 126 5.24 -4.60 4.56
CA GLN A 126 5.24 -3.35 5.32
C GLN A 126 3.88 -3.12 6.00
N LYS A 127 2.78 -3.40 5.29
CA LYS A 127 1.41 -3.30 5.82
C LYS A 127 1.13 -4.36 6.90
N ALA A 128 1.63 -5.59 6.74
CA ALA A 128 1.54 -6.63 7.76
C ALA A 128 2.28 -6.22 9.03
N VAL A 129 3.53 -5.73 8.91
CA VAL A 129 4.34 -5.22 10.04
C VAL A 129 3.65 -4.03 10.72
N LEU A 130 3.08 -3.09 9.94
CA LEU A 130 2.29 -1.98 10.49
C LEU A 130 1.11 -2.49 11.32
N SER A 131 0.38 -3.48 10.81
CA SER A 131 -0.80 -4.05 11.50
C SER A 131 -0.41 -4.80 12.77
N ARG A 132 0.74 -5.50 12.76
CA ARG A 132 1.32 -6.15 13.93
C ARG A 132 1.69 -5.13 15.00
N LEU A 133 2.41 -4.08 14.63
CA LEU A 133 2.77 -3.01 15.57
C LEU A 133 1.55 -2.30 16.16
N ASP A 134 0.52 -2.07 15.35
CA ASP A 134 -0.73 -1.47 15.84
C ASP A 134 -1.47 -2.38 16.82
N LEU A 135 -1.71 -3.64 16.45
CA LEU A 135 -2.56 -4.54 17.24
C LEU A 135 -1.83 -5.21 18.39
N ALA A 136 -0.53 -5.48 18.22
CA ALA A 136 0.29 -6.28 19.12
C ALA A 136 1.34 -5.50 19.91
N GLY A 137 1.61 -4.24 19.54
CA GLY A 137 2.71 -3.47 20.12
C GLY A 137 2.69 -3.30 21.64
N GLU A 138 1.53 -3.46 22.28
CA GLU A 138 1.36 -3.33 23.74
C GLU A 138 1.59 -4.64 24.51
N TRP A 139 1.39 -5.81 23.89
CA TRP A 139 1.37 -7.11 24.57
C TRP A 139 2.35 -8.13 23.99
N GLU A 140 2.93 -7.86 22.83
CA GLU A 140 3.94 -8.70 22.22
C GLU A 140 5.28 -8.62 22.99
N ASP A 141 6.03 -9.71 22.97
CA ASP A 141 7.33 -9.80 23.62
C ASP A 141 8.34 -8.79 23.04
N ASP A 142 9.31 -8.38 23.86
CA ASP A 142 10.28 -7.36 23.47
C ASP A 142 11.11 -7.73 22.23
N ILE A 143 11.37 -9.02 22.00
CA ILE A 143 12.21 -9.46 20.87
C ILE A 143 11.43 -9.30 19.56
N SER A 144 10.19 -9.81 19.52
CA SER A 144 9.31 -9.70 18.37
C SER A 144 8.92 -8.25 18.08
N PHE A 145 8.55 -7.48 19.12
CA PHE A 145 8.27 -6.06 18.98
C PHE A 145 9.46 -5.29 18.43
N LEU A 146 10.67 -5.51 18.97
CA LEU A 146 11.88 -4.83 18.53
C LEU A 146 12.21 -5.18 17.07
N LYS A 147 12.04 -6.45 16.67
CA LYS A 147 12.23 -6.87 15.29
C LYS A 147 11.29 -6.13 14.34
N ASP A 148 10.01 -6.08 14.66
CA ASP A 148 8.99 -5.42 13.82
C ASP A 148 9.21 -3.89 13.79
N LEU A 149 9.54 -3.27 14.93
CA LEU A 149 9.88 -1.84 15.00
C LEU A 149 11.10 -1.51 14.12
N LYS A 150 12.16 -2.32 14.17
CA LYS A 150 13.37 -2.14 13.35
C LYS A 150 13.09 -2.23 11.86
N GLU A 151 12.21 -3.15 11.46
CA GLU A 151 11.74 -3.23 10.08
C GLU A 151 10.92 -1.98 9.71
N PHE A 152 10.00 -1.57 10.59
CA PHE A 152 9.09 -0.46 10.36
C PHE A 152 9.76 0.92 10.23
N ILE A 153 10.77 1.22 11.04
CA ILE A 153 11.52 2.50 10.93
C ILE A 153 12.37 2.62 9.66
N ARG A 154 12.50 1.53 8.89
CA ARG A 154 13.19 1.51 7.58
C ARG A 154 12.21 1.65 6.41
N VAL A 155 10.92 1.55 6.66
CA VAL A 155 9.88 1.70 5.65
C VAL A 155 9.77 3.16 5.24
N ASN A 156 9.55 3.39 3.94
CA ASN A 156 9.19 4.70 3.45
C ASN A 156 7.82 5.10 4.03
N PRO A 157 7.72 6.16 4.85
CA PRO A 157 6.46 6.54 5.49
C PRO A 157 5.38 6.96 4.49
N ILE A 158 5.74 7.37 3.28
CA ILE A 158 4.80 7.88 2.28
C ILE A 158 3.92 6.76 1.70
N THR A 159 4.46 5.54 1.55
CA THR A 159 3.72 4.39 0.98
C THR A 159 2.56 3.93 1.87
N LEU A 160 2.68 4.14 3.18
CA LEU A 160 1.67 3.76 4.19
C LEU A 160 0.86 4.97 4.69
N GLY A 161 1.17 6.18 4.21
CA GLY A 161 0.44 7.42 4.51
C GLY A 161 0.29 7.73 6.01
N SER A 162 -0.85 8.30 6.39
CA SER A 162 -1.13 8.73 7.77
C SER A 162 -1.18 7.57 8.78
N SER A 163 -1.50 6.35 8.33
CA SER A 163 -1.47 5.14 9.15
C SER A 163 -0.06 4.87 9.69
N TYR A 164 0.98 5.12 8.88
CA TYR A 164 2.37 4.99 9.32
C TYR A 164 2.64 5.79 10.59
N SER A 165 2.33 7.07 10.52
CA SER A 165 2.61 8.02 11.58
C SER A 165 1.75 7.78 12.82
N SER A 166 0.48 7.38 12.62
CA SER A 166 -0.44 7.04 13.72
C SER A 166 0.06 5.83 14.52
N VAL A 167 0.46 4.76 13.83
CA VAL A 167 1.01 3.57 14.48
C VAL A 167 2.35 3.88 15.13
N LEU A 168 3.24 4.62 14.47
CA LEU A 168 4.51 5.04 15.06
C LEU A 168 4.29 5.84 16.37
N LYS A 169 3.37 6.80 16.37
CA LYS A 169 3.01 7.59 17.55
C LYS A 169 2.49 6.74 18.71
N LYS A 170 1.70 5.70 18.40
CA LYS A 170 1.19 4.75 19.39
C LYS A 170 2.31 3.91 20.00
N ILE A 171 3.14 3.27 19.17
CA ILE A 171 4.17 2.34 19.66
C ILE A 171 5.33 3.05 20.38
N LEU A 172 5.60 4.33 20.09
CA LEU A 172 6.60 5.12 20.81
C LEU A 172 6.22 5.44 22.26
N LYS A 173 5.00 5.10 22.69
CA LYS A 173 4.63 5.13 24.12
C LYS A 173 5.34 4.02 24.89
N ARG A 174 5.76 2.92 24.23
CA ARG A 174 6.55 1.83 24.82
C ARG A 174 8.02 2.24 24.88
N ASP A 175 8.64 2.05 26.04
CA ASP A 175 10.08 2.28 26.22
C ASP A 175 10.84 1.15 25.51
N THR A 176 11.69 1.46 24.53
CA THR A 176 12.35 0.44 23.69
C THR A 176 13.77 0.82 23.35
N LYS A 177 14.71 -0.11 23.56
CA LYS A 177 16.14 0.11 23.29
C LYS A 177 16.50 -0.31 21.86
N LEU A 178 16.66 0.70 21.02
CA LEU A 178 17.27 0.71 19.70
C LEU A 178 18.78 0.93 19.79
N SER A 179 19.51 0.43 18.78
CA SER A 179 20.91 0.81 18.56
C SER A 179 21.03 2.29 18.18
N ASP A 180 22.23 2.88 18.31
CA ASP A 180 22.44 4.29 17.95
C ASP A 180 22.02 4.61 16.50
N VAL A 181 22.34 3.73 15.56
CA VAL A 181 21.96 3.86 14.14
C VAL A 181 20.44 3.88 13.96
N GLU A 182 19.72 3.00 14.66
CA GLU A 182 18.26 2.89 14.58
C GLU A 182 17.58 4.07 15.28
N ARG A 183 18.12 4.51 16.42
CA ARG A 183 17.67 5.71 17.14
C ARG A 183 17.82 6.96 16.29
N ASP A 184 18.97 7.15 15.65
CA ASP A 184 19.25 8.34 14.84
C ASP A 184 18.33 8.37 13.61
N ARG A 185 18.13 7.22 12.95
CA ARG A 185 17.14 7.09 11.87
C ARG A 185 15.72 7.42 12.33
N LEU A 186 15.28 6.89 13.48
CA LEU A 186 13.97 7.21 14.05
C LEU A 186 13.85 8.71 14.35
N SER A 187 14.90 9.33 14.89
CA SER A 187 14.92 10.77 15.17
C SER A 187 14.79 11.61 13.90
N GLU A 188 15.49 11.23 12.81
CA GLU A 188 15.35 11.90 11.51
C GLU A 188 13.96 11.72 10.90
N LEU A 189 13.43 10.50 10.96
CA LEU A 189 12.09 10.17 10.50
C LEU A 189 11.02 10.97 11.24
N LEU A 190 11.08 11.06 12.57
CA LEU A 190 10.17 11.89 13.37
C LEU A 190 10.31 13.38 13.03
N GLY A 191 11.53 13.84 12.76
CA GLY A 191 11.78 15.18 12.25
C GLY A 191 11.04 15.44 10.94
N PHE A 192 11.21 14.55 9.95
CA PHE A 192 10.47 14.61 8.69
C PHE A 192 8.95 14.59 8.90
N LEU A 193 8.43 13.64 9.67
CA LEU A 193 7.00 13.52 9.95
C LEU A 193 6.43 14.76 10.64
N SER A 194 7.23 15.49 11.42
CA SER A 194 6.79 16.73 12.05
C SER A 194 6.53 17.90 11.09
N THR A 195 6.94 17.76 9.83
CA THR A 195 6.70 18.73 8.74
C THR A 195 5.52 18.34 7.84
N ARG A 196 4.92 17.17 8.05
CA ARG A 196 3.91 16.59 7.16
C ARG A 196 2.50 16.93 7.64
N GLU A 197 1.71 17.58 6.79
CA GLU A 197 0.32 17.97 7.09
C GLU A 197 -0.58 16.75 7.38
N ASP A 198 -0.29 15.62 6.75
CA ASP A 198 -1.00 14.35 6.91
C ASP A 198 -0.52 13.52 8.10
N SER A 199 0.42 14.05 8.91
CA SER A 199 0.99 13.35 10.06
C SER A 199 0.47 13.88 11.40
N PRO A 200 0.09 13.00 12.36
CA PRO A 200 -0.18 13.37 13.74
C PRO A 200 1.06 13.89 14.51
N PHE A 201 2.25 13.92 13.87
CA PHE A 201 3.44 14.58 14.40
C PHE A 201 3.59 16.04 13.93
N LEU A 202 2.68 16.56 13.10
CA LEU A 202 2.76 17.95 12.64
C LEU A 202 2.97 18.91 13.82
N ALA A 203 4.02 19.73 13.73
CA ALA A 203 4.42 20.67 14.79
C ALA A 203 4.63 20.04 16.18
N SER A 204 4.97 18.74 16.25
CA SER A 204 5.18 18.03 17.51
C SER A 204 6.64 18.03 17.98
N ARG A 205 7.54 18.74 17.31
CA ARG A 205 8.98 18.73 17.58
C ARG A 205 9.37 19.88 18.50
N PHE A 206 9.95 19.53 19.66
CA PHE A 206 10.27 20.48 20.72
C PHE A 206 11.69 20.27 21.26
N LYS A 207 12.24 21.31 21.88
CA LYS A 207 13.40 21.23 22.76
C LYS A 207 13.01 21.58 24.20
N ASN A 208 13.62 20.90 25.17
CA ASN A 208 13.43 21.22 26.59
C ASN A 208 14.17 22.52 26.93
N THR A 209 13.50 23.46 27.59
CA THR A 209 14.09 24.76 27.95
C THR A 209 14.66 24.81 29.36
N GLY A 210 14.24 23.89 30.25
CA GLY A 210 14.63 23.87 31.65
C GLY A 210 15.87 23.01 31.95
N GLU A 211 16.60 23.40 32.99
CA GLU A 211 17.67 22.57 33.57
C GLU A 211 17.07 21.69 34.67
N ASN A 212 17.21 20.36 34.57
CA ASN A 212 16.60 19.37 35.46
C ASN A 212 15.07 19.25 35.39
N THR A 213 14.48 19.37 34.19
CA THR A 213 13.03 19.23 34.00
C THR A 213 12.57 17.80 34.30
N ASN A 214 11.60 17.63 35.20
CA ASN A 214 11.06 16.30 35.52
C ASN A 214 10.16 15.77 34.41
N VAL A 215 10.43 14.54 33.97
CA VAL A 215 9.54 13.74 33.13
C VAL A 215 8.86 12.71 34.02
N ARG A 216 7.55 12.53 33.89
CA ARG A 216 6.73 11.74 34.81
C ARG A 216 6.05 10.57 34.12
N SER A 217 5.61 9.59 34.91
CA SER A 217 4.89 8.40 34.39
C SER A 217 3.46 8.72 33.92
N GLY A 218 2.85 9.78 34.45
CA GLY A 218 1.50 10.23 34.12
C GLY A 218 1.40 11.76 34.12
N PRO A 219 0.29 12.32 33.59
CA PRO A 219 0.06 13.76 33.60
C PRO A 219 -0.26 14.22 35.02
N GLY A 220 0.55 15.11 35.57
CA GLY A 220 0.35 15.66 36.91
C GLY A 220 1.57 15.56 37.81
N THR A 221 1.68 16.46 38.80
CA THR A 221 2.81 16.47 39.75
C THR A 221 2.77 15.33 40.78
N GLU A 222 1.62 14.69 40.94
CA GLU A 222 1.35 13.54 41.79
C GLU A 222 1.96 12.25 41.24
N ASN A 223 2.16 12.18 39.91
CA ASN A 223 2.74 11.00 39.28
C ASN A 223 4.26 10.94 39.52
N PRO A 224 4.84 9.74 39.77
CA PRO A 224 6.26 9.60 40.02
C PRO A 224 7.10 10.10 38.84
N GLY A 225 8.27 10.67 39.17
CA GLY A 225 9.27 11.06 38.18
C GLY A 225 9.91 9.81 37.56
N LYS A 226 9.95 9.75 36.22
CA LYS A 226 10.70 8.76 35.44
C LYS A 226 12.16 9.17 35.27
N THR A 227 12.41 10.43 34.91
CA THR A 227 13.76 10.96 34.66
C THR A 227 13.80 12.49 34.79
N ARG A 228 15.00 13.07 34.65
CA ARG A 228 15.22 14.50 34.55
C ARG A 228 15.97 14.85 33.28
N LEU A 229 15.53 15.91 32.60
CA LEU A 229 16.12 16.37 31.35
C LEU A 229 17.02 17.59 31.56
N LYS A 230 18.11 17.62 30.80
CA LYS A 230 18.94 18.82 30.62
C LYS A 230 18.31 19.77 29.63
N LYS A 231 18.72 21.04 29.66
CA LYS A 231 18.31 22.01 28.64
C LYS A 231 18.79 21.56 27.25
N GLY A 232 17.96 21.78 26.22
CA GLY A 232 18.28 21.51 24.82
C GLY A 232 17.95 20.09 24.33
N ILE A 233 17.51 19.19 25.22
CA ILE A 233 17.11 17.82 24.82
C ILE A 233 15.94 17.89 23.84
N LEU A 234 16.05 17.17 22.72
CA LEU A 234 15.04 17.03 21.69
C LEU A 234 13.90 16.09 22.15
N LEU A 235 12.66 16.48 21.87
CA LEU A 235 11.46 15.71 22.19
C LEU A 235 10.44 15.76 21.05
N TYR A 236 9.60 14.73 21.00
CA TYR A 236 8.45 14.67 20.10
C TYR A 236 7.16 14.44 20.89
N ALA A 237 6.15 15.29 20.72
CA ALA A 237 4.87 15.11 21.39
C ALA A 237 4.08 13.91 20.82
N LEU A 238 3.69 13.01 21.72
CA LEU A 238 2.88 11.82 21.45
C LEU A 238 1.42 12.02 21.86
N ASP A 239 1.14 12.86 22.85
CA ASP A 239 -0.21 13.08 23.35
C ASP A 239 -0.30 14.36 24.17
N LYS A 240 -1.52 14.81 24.46
CA LYS A 240 -1.77 16.00 25.27
C LYS A 240 -2.93 15.73 26.23
N ASP A 241 -2.70 15.98 27.52
CA ASP A 241 -3.78 16.05 28.49
C ASP A 241 -4.62 17.30 28.17
N PRO A 242 -5.93 17.15 27.89
CA PRO A 242 -6.80 18.29 27.60
C PRO A 242 -6.93 19.25 28.80
N ARG A 243 -6.69 18.77 30.03
CA ARG A 243 -6.79 19.58 31.24
C ARG A 243 -5.65 20.59 31.30
N SER A 244 -6.01 21.84 31.56
CA SER A 244 -5.03 22.90 31.82
C SER A 244 -4.78 23.01 33.31
N GLU A 245 -3.51 23.04 33.71
CA GLU A 245 -3.07 23.14 35.09
C GLU A 245 -2.13 24.32 35.27
N THR A 246 -1.98 24.76 36.52
CA THR A 246 -0.99 25.77 36.90
C THR A 246 0.12 25.10 37.70
N VAL A 247 1.30 25.00 37.11
CA VAL A 247 2.50 24.46 37.77
C VAL A 247 3.48 25.61 37.96
N GLN A 248 3.92 25.83 39.20
CA GLN A 248 4.85 26.91 39.55
C GLN A 248 4.39 28.30 39.05
N GLY A 249 3.08 28.58 39.16
CA GLY A 249 2.48 29.85 38.75
C GLY A 249 2.32 30.04 37.23
N ARG A 250 2.64 29.02 36.42
CA ARG A 250 2.48 29.07 34.97
C ARG A 250 1.39 28.12 34.52
N LYS A 251 0.48 28.63 33.68
CA LYS A 251 -0.61 27.85 33.09
C LYS A 251 -0.12 27.08 31.87
N GLY A 252 -0.51 25.82 31.75
CA GLY A 252 -0.12 24.95 30.65
C GLY A 252 -0.91 23.65 30.63
N ASN A 253 -0.43 22.69 29.86
CA ASN A 253 -0.96 21.33 29.79
C ASN A 253 0.18 20.32 30.04
N TRP A 254 -0.17 19.10 30.42
CA TRP A 254 0.77 18.00 30.37
C TRP A 254 0.82 17.43 28.96
N ILE A 255 2.04 17.26 28.44
CA ILE A 255 2.29 16.73 27.10
C ILE A 255 3.04 15.41 27.29
N GLN A 256 2.52 14.33 26.69
CA GLN A 256 3.26 13.08 26.60
C GLN A 256 4.28 13.24 25.48
N VAL A 257 5.54 12.93 25.76
CA VAL A 257 6.65 13.10 24.82
C VAL A 257 7.47 11.82 24.70
N TYR A 258 7.99 11.58 23.50
CA TYR A 258 9.08 10.64 23.24
C TYR A 258 10.42 11.40 23.27
N ILE A 259 11.42 10.83 23.93
CA ILE A 259 12.77 11.41 24.06
C ILE A 259 13.75 10.47 23.34
N PRO A 260 14.18 10.77 22.10
CA PRO A 260 15.03 9.88 21.32
C PRO A 260 16.34 9.50 22.02
N GLU A 261 17.02 10.47 22.66
CA GLU A 261 18.32 10.24 23.32
C GLU A 261 18.23 9.19 24.44
N LEU A 262 17.13 9.22 25.20
CA LEU A 262 16.91 8.32 26.33
C LEU A 262 16.12 7.06 25.94
N GLN A 263 15.42 7.12 24.81
CA GLN A 263 14.56 6.09 24.24
C GLN A 263 13.42 5.70 25.18
N ILE A 264 12.79 6.71 25.76
CA ILE A 264 11.67 6.57 26.69
C ILE A 264 10.54 7.53 26.33
N SER A 265 9.34 7.23 26.82
CA SER A 265 8.20 8.13 26.83
C SER A 265 7.83 8.58 28.25
N GLY A 266 7.27 9.77 28.37
CA GLY A 266 6.74 10.27 29.63
C GLY A 266 6.06 11.62 29.49
N TRP A 267 5.57 12.16 30.61
CA TRP A 267 4.80 13.40 30.65
C TRP A 267 5.66 14.56 31.13
N ILE A 268 5.62 15.66 30.39
CA ILE A 268 6.30 16.92 30.68
C ILE A 268 5.30 18.07 30.65
N PHE A 269 5.48 19.06 31.52
CA PHE A 269 4.63 20.24 31.52
C PHE A 269 5.00 21.16 30.35
N SER A 270 4.00 21.61 29.59
CA SER A 270 4.19 22.33 28.31
C SER A 270 5.03 23.59 28.42
N HIS A 271 5.08 24.22 29.60
CA HIS A 271 5.91 25.40 29.84
C HIS A 271 7.41 25.16 29.59
N PHE A 272 7.88 23.91 29.70
CA PHE A 272 9.28 23.56 29.45
C PHE A 272 9.58 23.20 27.99
N LEU A 273 8.59 23.32 27.09
CA LEU A 273 8.73 23.01 25.69
C LEU A 273 8.81 24.29 24.86
N GLU A 274 9.81 24.36 23.98
CA GLU A 274 9.92 25.37 22.94
C GLU A 274 9.96 24.65 21.60
N GLU A 275 9.28 25.16 20.58
CA GLU A 275 9.32 24.57 19.23
C GLU A 275 10.76 24.54 18.70
N ASP A 276 11.10 23.42 18.06
CA ASP A 276 12.38 23.22 17.38
C ASP A 276 12.11 22.70 15.96
N PRO A 277 11.67 23.56 15.03
CA PRO A 277 11.23 23.13 13.70
C PRO A 277 12.31 22.33 12.97
N PHE A 278 11.91 21.26 12.30
CA PHE A 278 12.82 20.49 11.47
C PHE A 278 13.22 21.27 10.22
N ALA A 279 14.49 21.16 9.81
CA ALA A 279 15.02 21.95 8.70
C ALA A 279 14.28 21.64 7.38
N THR A 280 13.69 22.68 6.76
CA THR A 280 12.91 22.56 5.52
C THR A 280 13.70 21.90 4.40
N THR A 281 14.96 22.29 4.20
CA THR A 281 15.85 21.70 3.18
C THR A 281 16.06 20.20 3.37
N LYS A 282 16.20 19.75 4.62
CA LYS A 282 16.33 18.32 4.94
C LYS A 282 15.02 17.58 4.73
N ALA A 283 13.89 18.18 5.08
CA ALA A 283 12.57 17.61 4.83
C ALA A 283 12.29 17.42 3.32
N GLU A 284 12.66 18.40 2.50
CA GLU A 284 12.55 18.34 1.03
C GLU A 284 13.46 17.25 0.43
N GLN A 285 14.70 17.14 0.92
CA GLN A 285 15.62 16.08 0.52
C GLN A 285 15.05 14.69 0.83
N MET A 286 14.58 14.48 2.07
CA MET A 286 13.97 13.21 2.47
C MET A 286 12.71 12.91 1.66
N LEU A 287 11.86 13.91 1.38
CA LEU A 287 10.69 13.74 0.51
C LEU A 287 11.10 13.27 -0.89
N ALA A 288 12.14 13.85 -1.47
CA ALA A 288 12.66 13.45 -2.78
C ALA A 288 13.23 12.02 -2.76
N GLU A 289 13.99 11.65 -1.72
CA GLU A 289 14.54 10.30 -1.54
C GLU A 289 13.42 9.26 -1.39
N PHE A 290 12.42 9.54 -0.55
CA PHE A 290 11.26 8.67 -0.38
C PHE A 290 10.47 8.53 -1.68
N SER A 291 10.19 9.63 -2.37
CA SER A 291 9.51 9.60 -3.67
C SER A 291 10.32 8.84 -4.74
N GLN A 292 11.65 8.86 -4.65
CA GLN A 292 12.50 8.06 -5.51
C GLN A 292 12.47 6.57 -5.15
N SER A 293 12.34 6.21 -3.87
CA SER A 293 12.29 4.83 -3.40
C SER A 293 11.00 4.08 -3.77
N GLU A 294 9.90 4.81 -4.00
CA GLU A 294 8.62 4.27 -4.47
C GLU A 294 8.63 3.81 -5.93
N ARG A 295 9.67 4.19 -6.68
CA ARG A 295 9.79 3.88 -8.09
C ARG A 295 9.90 2.38 -8.29
N SER A 296 8.85 1.77 -8.85
CA SER A 296 8.87 0.37 -9.27
C SER A 296 10.01 0.13 -10.27
N GLN A 297 10.43 -1.14 -10.35
CA GLN A 297 11.13 -1.58 -11.55
C GLN A 297 10.22 -1.28 -12.76
N ALA A 298 10.82 -0.72 -13.79
CA ALA A 298 10.11 -0.40 -15.01
C ALA A 298 9.60 -1.69 -15.66
N TRP A 299 8.35 -1.66 -16.13
CA TRP A 299 7.91 -2.61 -17.15
C TRP A 299 8.32 -2.03 -18.50
N ASP A 300 9.39 -2.57 -19.06
CA ASP A 300 9.92 -2.19 -20.36
C ASP A 300 9.93 -3.39 -21.32
N PHE A 301 10.33 -3.12 -22.56
CA PHE A 301 10.35 -4.11 -23.64
C PHE A 301 11.77 -4.44 -24.10
N ALA A 302 12.78 -4.18 -23.26
CA ALA A 302 14.19 -4.35 -23.63
C ALA A 302 14.50 -5.81 -24.02
N PHE A 303 14.06 -6.76 -23.20
CA PHE A 303 14.32 -8.20 -23.38
C PHE A 303 13.21 -8.96 -24.11
N TRP A 304 12.16 -8.27 -24.56
CA TRP A 304 11.04 -8.86 -25.30
C TRP A 304 11.36 -9.01 -26.80
N THR A 305 10.76 -10.01 -27.45
CA THR A 305 10.84 -10.28 -28.90
C THR A 305 9.44 -10.38 -29.50
N GLU A 306 9.29 -9.91 -30.75
CA GLU A 306 8.00 -9.71 -31.44
C GLU A 306 7.15 -10.99 -31.59
N ASP A 307 7.77 -12.17 -31.55
CA ASP A 307 7.14 -13.48 -31.71
C ASP A 307 6.46 -13.99 -30.43
N LYS A 308 6.77 -13.40 -29.26
CA LYS A 308 6.29 -13.88 -27.96
C LYS A 308 5.56 -12.81 -27.19
N ILE A 309 4.71 -13.25 -26.27
CA ILE A 309 4.08 -12.36 -25.31
C ILE A 309 5.14 -11.64 -24.45
N PRO A 310 5.04 -10.31 -24.27
CA PRO A 310 5.88 -9.58 -23.32
C PRO A 310 5.87 -10.21 -21.92
N PRO A 311 7.03 -10.29 -21.23
CA PRO A 311 7.11 -10.91 -19.90
C PRO A 311 6.11 -10.34 -18.89
N GLY A 312 5.39 -11.22 -18.22
CA GLY A 312 4.38 -10.87 -17.20
C GLY A 312 3.04 -10.39 -17.76
N PHE A 313 2.90 -10.23 -19.08
CA PHE A 313 1.61 -9.99 -19.69
C PHE A 313 0.87 -11.31 -19.95
N HIS A 314 -0.45 -11.24 -19.97
CA HIS A 314 -1.37 -12.34 -20.21
C HIS A 314 -2.49 -11.90 -21.16
N GLY A 315 -2.97 -12.81 -22.01
CA GLY A 315 -4.03 -12.54 -22.98
C GLY A 315 -3.73 -13.15 -24.33
N GLU A 316 -4.58 -12.86 -25.30
CA GLU A 316 -4.36 -13.24 -26.70
C GLU A 316 -3.38 -12.25 -27.33
N TYR A 317 -2.14 -12.70 -27.52
CA TYR A 317 -1.06 -11.88 -28.06
C TYR A 317 -1.09 -11.88 -29.59
N ILE A 318 -1.14 -10.69 -30.19
CA ILE A 318 -0.99 -10.49 -31.63
C ILE A 318 0.45 -10.00 -31.89
N PRO A 319 1.28 -10.72 -32.67
CA PRO A 319 2.62 -10.27 -32.99
C PRO A 319 2.64 -8.84 -33.56
N THR A 320 3.55 -8.02 -33.02
CA THR A 320 3.67 -6.61 -33.37
C THR A 320 5.12 -6.17 -33.30
N GLU A 321 5.44 -5.05 -33.95
CA GLU A 321 6.80 -4.61 -34.15
C GLU A 321 7.43 -4.07 -32.86
N LYS A 322 8.74 -4.24 -32.74
CA LYS A 322 9.59 -3.67 -31.70
C LYS A 322 10.30 -2.44 -32.26
N LEU A 323 10.18 -1.32 -31.56
CA LEU A 323 10.81 -0.06 -31.93
C LEU A 323 11.89 0.32 -30.93
N ALA A 324 13.05 0.79 -31.41
CA ALA A 324 14.05 1.45 -30.57
C ALA A 324 14.02 2.95 -30.82
N LEU A 325 13.85 3.75 -29.77
CA LEU A 325 13.82 5.22 -29.85
C LEU A 325 14.46 5.85 -28.61
N ASP A 326 15.46 6.70 -28.81
CA ASP A 326 16.29 7.35 -27.78
C ASP A 326 16.73 6.39 -26.66
N GLY A 327 17.26 5.23 -27.05
CA GLY A 327 17.80 4.22 -26.14
C GLY A 327 16.76 3.32 -25.44
N ASP A 328 15.46 3.57 -25.61
CA ASP A 328 14.40 2.71 -25.08
C ASP A 328 13.84 1.79 -26.16
N TYR A 329 13.42 0.59 -25.76
CA TYR A 329 12.71 -0.36 -26.62
C TYR A 329 11.21 -0.34 -26.30
N GLY A 330 10.38 -0.21 -27.32
CA GLY A 330 8.93 -0.14 -27.20
C GLY A 330 8.20 -1.13 -28.09
N ILE A 331 6.95 -1.38 -27.71
CA ILE A 331 5.99 -2.18 -28.46
C ILE A 331 5.12 -1.25 -29.32
N VAL A 332 5.01 -1.54 -30.62
CA VAL A 332 4.17 -0.77 -31.54
C VAL A 332 2.71 -1.21 -31.41
N LEU A 333 1.82 -0.22 -31.26
CA LEU A 333 0.38 -0.37 -31.11
C LEU A 333 -0.32 0.35 -32.27
N TYR A 334 -1.41 -0.22 -32.74
CA TYR A 334 -2.13 0.28 -33.92
C TYR A 334 -3.56 0.69 -33.57
N ARG A 335 -4.07 1.66 -34.29
CA ARG A 335 -5.51 1.94 -34.31
C ARG A 335 -6.25 0.82 -35.05
N SER A 336 -7.41 0.41 -34.53
CA SER A 336 -8.29 -0.59 -35.13
C SER A 336 -9.13 -0.01 -36.27
N GLN A 337 -9.18 -0.70 -37.42
CA GLN A 337 -10.07 -0.35 -38.53
C GLN A 337 -11.56 -0.59 -38.22
N ASN A 338 -11.86 -1.55 -37.35
CA ASN A 338 -13.23 -1.99 -37.05
C ASN A 338 -13.63 -1.74 -35.58
N GLY A 339 -12.81 -1.00 -34.84
CA GLY A 339 -13.02 -0.69 -33.41
C GLY A 339 -12.83 -1.88 -32.46
N LYS A 340 -12.45 -3.06 -32.95
CA LYS A 340 -12.22 -4.25 -32.12
C LYS A 340 -10.76 -4.35 -31.69
N TYR A 341 -10.57 -4.67 -30.41
CA TYR A 341 -9.27 -4.83 -29.77
C TYR A 341 -9.24 -6.09 -28.92
N LYS A 342 -8.10 -6.78 -28.95
CA LYS A 342 -7.66 -7.76 -27.97
C LYS A 342 -6.87 -7.05 -26.88
N GLU A 343 -6.96 -7.58 -25.67
CA GLU A 343 -6.29 -7.01 -24.52
C GLU A 343 -5.14 -7.89 -24.08
N LEU A 344 -3.98 -7.26 -23.97
CA LEU A 344 -2.78 -7.85 -23.41
C LEU A 344 -2.52 -7.22 -22.05
N CYS A 345 -2.77 -7.95 -20.97
CA CYS A 345 -2.88 -7.38 -19.63
C CYS A 345 -1.80 -7.87 -18.65
N ARG A 346 -1.37 -6.99 -17.76
CA ARG A 346 -0.52 -7.32 -16.61
C ARG A 346 -1.12 -6.73 -15.33
N ILE A 347 -1.22 -7.54 -14.28
CA ILE A 347 -1.74 -7.12 -12.97
C ILE A 347 -0.65 -6.34 -12.24
N VAL A 348 -1.03 -5.24 -11.60
CA VAL A 348 -0.16 -4.48 -10.69
C VAL A 348 -0.33 -5.08 -9.29
N GLU A 349 0.75 -5.66 -8.77
CA GLU A 349 0.73 -6.43 -7.52
C GLU A 349 0.59 -5.57 -6.26
N GLU A 350 0.91 -4.29 -6.36
CA GLU A 350 0.91 -3.32 -5.25
C GLU A 350 0.06 -2.10 -5.64
N PRO A 351 -0.70 -1.52 -4.69
CA PRO A 351 -1.44 -0.29 -4.93
C PRO A 351 -0.45 0.85 -5.22
N PHE A 352 -0.79 1.73 -6.16
CA PHE A 352 0.06 2.83 -6.57
C PHE A 352 -0.68 4.15 -6.64
N ARG A 353 0.05 5.25 -6.43
CA ARG A 353 -0.45 6.63 -6.48
C ARG A 353 -0.36 7.23 -7.86
N SER A 354 0.66 6.86 -8.62
CA SER A 354 0.78 7.31 -10.01
C SER A 354 1.52 6.32 -10.91
N LEU A 355 1.23 6.43 -12.21
CA LEU A 355 1.82 5.64 -13.28
C LEU A 355 2.54 6.58 -14.25
N GLU A 356 3.87 6.52 -14.24
CA GLU A 356 4.71 7.16 -15.25
C GLU A 356 4.79 6.24 -16.48
N PHE A 357 4.62 6.82 -17.67
CA PHE A 357 4.79 6.07 -18.91
C PHE A 357 5.47 6.89 -20.00
N LEU A 358 6.18 6.19 -20.87
CA LEU A 358 6.84 6.74 -22.05
C LEU A 358 6.13 6.25 -23.30
N ALA A 359 5.70 7.17 -24.16
CA ALA A 359 4.99 6.86 -25.40
C ALA A 359 5.30 7.86 -26.52
N ALA A 360 5.20 7.41 -27.78
CA ALA A 360 5.38 8.25 -28.96
C ALA A 360 4.29 7.96 -29.99
N SER A 361 3.73 9.00 -30.60
CA SER A 361 2.97 8.85 -31.85
C SER A 361 3.97 8.64 -32.99
N LEU A 362 3.68 7.69 -33.89
CA LEU A 362 4.61 7.30 -34.94
C LEU A 362 4.10 7.73 -36.31
N SER A 363 2.91 7.27 -36.70
CA SER A 363 2.30 7.63 -37.97
C SER A 363 0.77 7.68 -37.90
N GLY A 364 0.17 8.33 -38.89
CA GLY A 364 -1.27 8.51 -39.02
C GLY A 364 -1.85 9.67 -38.21
N GLU A 365 -3.10 10.01 -38.53
CA GLU A 365 -3.83 11.14 -37.94
C GLU A 365 -4.88 10.68 -36.90
N GLU A 366 -5.13 9.36 -36.81
CA GLU A 366 -6.11 8.82 -35.88
C GLU A 366 -5.50 8.56 -34.51
N THR A 367 -6.31 8.76 -33.49
CA THR A 367 -5.96 8.47 -32.10
C THR A 367 -5.77 6.97 -31.87
N VAL A 368 -4.61 6.60 -31.30
CA VAL A 368 -4.20 5.23 -31.00
C VAL A 368 -4.28 4.99 -29.49
N PRO A 369 -5.02 3.97 -29.02
CA PRO A 369 -5.03 3.62 -27.61
C PRO A 369 -3.70 2.99 -27.19
N ILE A 370 -3.05 3.57 -26.18
CA ILE A 370 -1.78 3.06 -25.65
C ILE A 370 -2.05 1.97 -24.62
N PHE A 371 -2.90 2.27 -23.63
CA PHE A 371 -3.32 1.29 -22.64
C PHE A 371 -4.65 1.66 -22.03
N ARG A 372 -5.30 0.65 -21.45
CA ARG A 372 -6.43 0.81 -20.55
C ARG A 372 -6.06 0.27 -19.18
N LEU A 373 -6.29 1.09 -18.16
CA LEU A 373 -6.19 0.72 -16.77
C LEU A 373 -7.56 0.26 -16.27
N TYR A 374 -7.59 -0.94 -15.71
CA TYR A 374 -8.74 -1.49 -15.02
C TYR A 374 -8.54 -1.41 -13.51
N SER A 375 -9.62 -1.18 -12.78
CA SER A 375 -9.68 -1.25 -11.33
C SER A 375 -10.65 -2.37 -10.90
N GLY A 376 -10.34 -3.03 -9.80
CA GLY A 376 -11.21 -4.06 -9.22
C GLY A 376 -10.42 -5.31 -8.88
N ARG A 377 -11.00 -6.47 -9.20
CA ARG A 377 -10.49 -7.76 -8.73
C ARG A 377 -10.44 -8.82 -9.80
N PRO A 378 -9.66 -9.90 -9.60
CA PRO A 378 -9.65 -11.02 -10.52
C PRO A 378 -11.07 -11.57 -10.77
N GLY A 379 -11.68 -11.23 -11.89
CA GLY A 379 -13.02 -11.72 -12.27
C GLY A 379 -14.08 -10.62 -12.36
N ASP A 380 -13.86 -9.49 -11.69
CA ASP A 380 -14.69 -8.29 -11.77
C ASP A 380 -13.79 -7.06 -12.02
N TRP A 381 -13.30 -6.96 -13.25
CA TRP A 381 -12.46 -5.84 -13.69
C TRP A 381 -13.33 -4.77 -14.32
N LYS A 382 -13.28 -3.55 -13.76
CA LYS A 382 -13.99 -2.39 -14.30
C LYS A 382 -13.02 -1.45 -15.00
N PRO A 383 -13.31 -0.99 -16.23
CA PRO A 383 -12.44 -0.05 -16.91
C PRO A 383 -12.42 1.27 -16.14
N ALA A 384 -11.23 1.73 -15.79
CA ALA A 384 -11.03 2.96 -15.02
C ALA A 384 -10.58 4.10 -15.92
N TYR A 385 -9.42 3.96 -16.56
CA TYR A 385 -8.84 5.02 -17.38
C TYR A 385 -8.23 4.46 -18.67
N GLN A 386 -8.58 5.03 -19.81
CA GLN A 386 -7.93 4.75 -21.08
C GLN A 386 -7.03 5.92 -21.47
N ILE A 387 -5.79 5.63 -21.83
CA ILE A 387 -4.88 6.62 -22.42
C ILE A 387 -4.80 6.41 -23.90
N ASP A 388 -5.12 7.46 -24.65
CA ASP A 388 -4.92 7.49 -26.09
C ASP A 388 -3.96 8.60 -26.49
N LEU A 389 -3.31 8.40 -27.63
CA LEU A 389 -2.31 9.30 -28.18
C LEU A 389 -2.57 9.51 -29.67
N ASP A 390 -2.52 10.76 -30.11
CA ASP A 390 -2.37 11.11 -31.53
C ASP A 390 -1.14 12.01 -31.70
N ARG A 391 -0.92 12.51 -32.91
CA ARG A 391 0.29 13.28 -33.24
C ARG A 391 0.43 14.59 -32.45
N GLU A 392 -0.68 15.17 -32.01
CA GLU A 392 -0.72 16.52 -31.44
C GLU A 392 -1.32 16.57 -30.04
N SER A 393 -1.67 15.41 -29.47
CA SER A 393 -2.36 15.34 -28.20
C SER A 393 -2.24 14.01 -27.50
N VAL A 394 -2.51 14.08 -26.19
CA VAL A 394 -2.76 12.93 -25.33
C VAL A 394 -4.15 13.09 -24.71
N SER A 395 -4.87 11.99 -24.57
CA SER A 395 -6.17 11.97 -23.91
C SER A 395 -6.25 10.93 -22.82
N ILE A 396 -7.05 11.26 -21.80
CA ILE A 396 -7.50 10.34 -20.77
C ILE A 396 -9.03 10.25 -20.85
N ASN A 397 -9.52 9.04 -21.13
CA ASN A 397 -10.92 8.79 -21.47
C ASN A 397 -11.33 9.71 -22.64
N ARG A 398 -12.27 10.65 -22.40
CA ARG A 398 -12.74 11.62 -23.40
C ARG A 398 -12.07 13.00 -23.27
N ASN A 399 -11.17 13.18 -22.30
CA ASN A 399 -10.56 14.48 -22.01
C ASN A 399 -9.22 14.59 -22.73
N LYS A 400 -9.11 15.57 -23.63
CA LYS A 400 -7.99 15.73 -24.57
C LYS A 400 -7.14 16.94 -24.17
N TYR A 401 -5.82 16.78 -24.18
CA TYR A 401 -4.86 17.87 -24.05
C TYR A 401 -3.95 17.95 -25.27
N ILE A 402 -3.88 19.12 -25.90
CA ILE A 402 -3.04 19.37 -27.08
C ILE A 402 -1.60 19.61 -26.60
N THR A 403 -0.70 18.68 -26.93
CA THR A 403 0.73 18.75 -26.61
C THR A 403 1.51 19.60 -27.62
N GLY A 404 0.90 19.89 -28.78
CA GLY A 404 1.55 20.52 -29.93
C GLY A 404 2.20 19.48 -30.86
N ILE A 405 2.70 19.92 -32.02
CA ILE A 405 3.39 19.05 -32.98
C ILE A 405 4.78 18.71 -32.43
N SER A 406 4.90 17.57 -31.76
CA SER A 406 6.20 16.98 -31.45
C SER A 406 6.14 15.49 -31.77
N SER A 407 6.80 15.08 -32.85
CA SER A 407 6.95 13.68 -33.26
C SER A 407 7.92 12.89 -32.35
N GLY A 408 8.05 13.31 -31.09
CA GLY A 408 9.04 12.81 -30.13
C GLY A 408 8.43 11.92 -29.06
N LYS A 409 9.26 11.10 -28.44
CA LYS A 409 8.91 10.32 -27.25
C LYS A 409 8.56 11.26 -26.09
N GLY A 410 7.32 11.18 -25.62
CA GLY A 410 6.81 11.97 -24.50
C GLY A 410 6.87 11.21 -23.18
N ARG A 411 7.10 11.95 -22.08
CA ARG A 411 6.98 11.47 -20.70
C ARG A 411 5.66 11.97 -20.09
N TYR A 412 4.86 11.03 -19.62
CA TYR A 412 3.54 11.28 -19.07
C TYR A 412 3.42 10.69 -17.67
N LEU A 413 2.62 11.31 -16.82
CA LEU A 413 2.30 10.80 -15.48
C LEU A 413 0.79 10.80 -15.28
N LEU A 414 0.22 9.62 -15.04
CA LEU A 414 -1.16 9.44 -14.61
C LEU A 414 -1.20 9.38 -13.08
N GLY A 415 -1.67 10.44 -12.42
CA GLY A 415 -1.90 10.45 -10.98
C GLY A 415 -3.32 9.98 -10.65
N ILE A 416 -3.46 9.08 -9.69
CA ILE A 416 -4.75 8.54 -9.24
C ILE A 416 -4.97 8.96 -7.79
N SER A 417 -6.01 9.76 -7.55
CA SER A 417 -6.47 10.08 -6.21
C SER A 417 -7.61 9.13 -5.83
N SER A 418 -7.45 8.43 -4.72
CA SER A 418 -8.46 7.55 -4.13
C SER A 418 -9.08 8.14 -2.85
N VAL A 419 -8.80 9.41 -2.55
CA VAL A 419 -9.38 10.12 -1.40
C VAL A 419 -10.76 10.63 -1.80
N GLY A 420 -11.81 9.92 -1.38
CA GLY A 420 -13.19 10.19 -1.79
C GLY A 420 -13.55 9.49 -3.11
N ALA A 421 -14.26 10.19 -4.00
CA ALA A 421 -14.55 9.66 -5.34
C ALA A 421 -13.24 9.56 -6.15
N PRO A 422 -12.92 8.41 -6.77
CA PRO A 422 -11.66 8.26 -7.47
C PRO A 422 -11.58 9.23 -8.64
N THR A 423 -10.47 9.95 -8.72
CA THR A 423 -10.21 10.87 -9.83
C THR A 423 -8.79 10.70 -10.33
N ALA A 424 -8.59 11.03 -11.60
CA ALA A 424 -7.29 11.05 -12.23
C ALA A 424 -6.83 12.45 -12.59
N SER A 425 -5.52 12.59 -12.67
CA SER A 425 -4.82 13.73 -13.26
C SER A 425 -3.79 13.24 -14.26
N LEU A 426 -3.54 14.04 -15.30
CA LEU A 426 -2.52 13.77 -16.29
C LEU A 426 -1.50 14.90 -16.27
N MET A 427 -0.23 14.55 -16.14
CA MET A 427 0.89 15.47 -16.32
C MET A 427 1.67 15.14 -17.60
N VAL A 428 2.14 16.19 -18.28
CA VAL A 428 3.04 16.10 -19.43
C VAL A 428 4.34 16.79 -19.05
N GLY A 429 5.45 16.05 -19.06
CA GLY A 429 6.72 16.54 -18.55
C GLY A 429 6.70 16.73 -17.03
N GLU A 430 6.56 17.98 -16.58
CA GLU A 430 6.46 18.37 -15.16
C GLU A 430 5.20 19.22 -14.87
N LYS A 431 4.35 19.41 -15.88
CA LYS A 431 3.16 20.26 -15.78
C LYS A 431 1.91 19.39 -15.73
N THR A 432 1.05 19.62 -14.75
CA THR A 432 -0.29 19.02 -14.75
C THR A 432 -1.17 19.70 -15.78
N VAL A 433 -1.73 18.91 -16.70
CA VAL A 433 -2.48 19.40 -17.86
C VAL A 433 -3.97 19.06 -17.81
N LEU A 434 -4.34 17.97 -17.14
CA LEU A 434 -5.73 17.57 -16.88
C LEU A 434 -5.85 17.11 -15.42
N GLN A 435 -6.97 17.40 -14.75
CA GLN A 435 -7.24 17.02 -13.36
C GLN A 435 -8.73 16.75 -13.14
N GLY A 436 -9.06 16.02 -12.08
CA GLY A 436 -10.45 15.75 -11.69
C GLY A 436 -11.19 14.80 -12.65
N ILE A 437 -10.46 13.99 -13.40
CA ILE A 437 -11.04 13.10 -14.41
C ILE A 437 -11.68 11.89 -13.74
N GLN A 438 -12.98 11.70 -13.96
CA GLN A 438 -13.71 10.55 -13.44
C GLN A 438 -13.36 9.26 -14.22
N PRO A 439 -13.41 8.08 -13.58
CA PRO A 439 -13.21 6.81 -14.26
C PRO A 439 -14.32 6.53 -15.27
N GLU A 440 -14.03 5.70 -16.28
CA GLU A 440 -15.03 5.29 -17.29
C GLU A 440 -16.21 4.54 -16.66
N VAL A 441 -15.91 3.71 -15.68
CA VAL A 441 -16.90 3.07 -14.82
C VAL A 441 -16.53 3.38 -13.37
N GLU A 442 -17.49 3.91 -12.63
CA GLU A 442 -17.33 4.19 -11.21
C GLU A 442 -16.90 2.94 -10.44
N PHE A 443 -15.89 3.11 -9.59
CA PHE A 443 -15.46 2.10 -8.64
C PHE A 443 -15.25 2.76 -7.29
N THR A 444 -15.46 2.02 -6.22
CA THR A 444 -15.13 2.47 -4.87
C THR A 444 -13.71 2.02 -4.57
N PRO A 445 -12.78 2.90 -4.19
CA PRO A 445 -11.46 2.50 -3.71
C PRO A 445 -11.63 1.74 -2.38
N GLU A 446 -11.85 0.43 -2.47
CA GLU A 446 -11.87 -0.44 -1.30
C GLU A 446 -10.47 -0.98 -1.01
N GLU A 447 -10.26 -1.41 0.23
CA GLU A 447 -9.08 -2.17 0.60
C GLU A 447 -9.00 -3.44 -0.25
N GLY A 448 -7.87 -3.63 -0.94
CA GLY A 448 -7.70 -4.75 -1.88
C GLY A 448 -8.30 -4.55 -3.27
N ASN A 449 -8.57 -3.30 -3.68
CA ASN A 449 -8.69 -3.01 -5.11
C ASN A 449 -7.31 -3.09 -5.77
N LEU A 450 -7.21 -3.94 -6.79
CA LEU A 450 -6.03 -4.05 -7.62
C LEU A 450 -6.22 -3.25 -8.90
N PHE A 451 -5.10 -3.01 -9.57
CA PHE A 451 -5.08 -2.44 -10.90
C PHE A 451 -4.56 -3.46 -11.91
N LYS A 452 -5.06 -3.37 -13.13
CA LYS A 452 -4.60 -4.19 -14.26
C LYS A 452 -4.41 -3.29 -15.47
N LEU A 453 -3.19 -3.22 -15.99
CA LEU A 453 -2.85 -2.45 -17.18
C LEU A 453 -2.95 -3.35 -18.40
N CYS A 454 -3.74 -2.95 -19.40
CA CYS A 454 -3.95 -3.69 -20.63
C CYS A 454 -3.54 -2.87 -21.85
N LEU A 455 -2.61 -3.40 -22.65
CA LEU A 455 -2.31 -2.88 -23.98
C LEU A 455 -3.42 -3.33 -24.94
N LEU A 456 -3.79 -2.46 -25.88
CA LEU A 456 -4.89 -2.68 -26.80
C LEU A 456 -4.35 -3.01 -28.20
N GLN A 457 -4.50 -4.26 -28.62
CA GLN A 457 -4.03 -4.75 -29.92
C GLN A 457 -5.21 -4.97 -30.87
N PRO A 458 -5.27 -4.32 -32.04
CA PRO A 458 -6.42 -4.48 -32.94
C PRO A 458 -6.35 -5.79 -33.73
N ASP A 459 -7.52 -6.40 -33.99
CA ASP A 459 -7.61 -7.55 -34.91
C ASP A 459 -7.25 -7.13 -36.36
N LYS A 460 -7.57 -5.89 -36.73
CA LYS A 460 -7.27 -5.28 -38.03
C LYS A 460 -6.59 -3.92 -37.86
N LYS A 461 -5.30 -3.85 -38.20
CA LYS A 461 -4.47 -2.64 -38.11
C LYS A 461 -4.92 -1.59 -39.13
N SER A 462 -5.08 -0.34 -38.69
CA SER A 462 -5.19 0.84 -39.56
C SER A 462 -3.79 1.39 -39.89
N GLY A 463 -3.73 2.50 -40.64
CA GLY A 463 -2.48 3.19 -40.94
C GLY A 463 -1.91 4.00 -39.76
N SER A 464 -2.69 4.23 -38.69
CA SER A 464 -2.23 5.02 -37.55
C SER A 464 -1.65 4.14 -36.44
N ASN A 465 -0.48 4.51 -35.92
CA ASN A 465 0.24 3.76 -34.91
C ASN A 465 1.02 4.64 -33.93
N ALA A 466 1.31 4.05 -32.77
CA ALA A 466 2.05 4.64 -31.66
C ALA A 466 2.92 3.57 -31.00
N ALA A 467 3.89 3.97 -30.18
CA ALA A 467 4.70 3.05 -29.40
C ALA A 467 4.59 3.34 -27.90
N ALA A 468 4.51 2.28 -27.10
CA ALA A 468 4.69 2.32 -25.66
C ALA A 468 6.07 1.76 -25.30
N PHE A 469 6.86 2.49 -24.54
CA PHE A 469 8.25 2.11 -24.23
C PHE A 469 8.43 1.61 -22.81
N ARG A 470 7.69 2.21 -21.87
CA ARG A 470 7.92 1.99 -20.44
C ARG A 470 6.69 2.31 -19.63
N PHE A 471 6.43 1.51 -18.60
CA PHE A 471 5.49 1.80 -17.52
C PHE A 471 6.22 1.70 -16.19
N LYS A 472 5.98 2.65 -15.30
CA LYS A 472 6.63 2.73 -14.00
C LYS A 472 5.66 3.21 -12.95
N PHE A 473 5.44 2.40 -11.93
CA PHE A 473 4.50 2.70 -10.87
C PHE A 473 5.22 3.42 -9.73
N LEU A 474 4.55 4.42 -9.17
CA LEU A 474 4.97 5.14 -7.97
C LEU A 474 3.98 4.77 -6.88
N PHE A 475 4.45 3.95 -5.94
CA PHE A 475 3.62 3.35 -4.90
C PHE A 475 3.14 4.32 -3.83
#